data_AF-A0A9P8M2T5-F1
#
_entry.id   AF-A0A9P8M2T5-F1
#
_cell.length_a   1.000
_cell.length_b   1.000
_cell.length_c   1.000
_cell.angle_alpha   90.00
_cell.angle_beta   90.00
_cell.angle_gamma   90.00
#
_symmetry.space_group_name_H-M   'P 1'
#
loop_
_entity.id
_entity.type
_entity.pdbx_description
1 polymer ?
#
loop_
_entity_poly.entity_id
_entity_poly.type
_entity_poly.pdbx_seq_one_letter_code
_entity_poly.pdbx_strand_id
1 'polypeptide(L)'
;MQTNGLVLMKSNCVPVSLQDTPNVCSGNKQDAIGIWPKEEYAGRNELRHVNLDGVGQDVLDGLVPEEMAITRRTEAILALKSGQDSKAFYRAKRQAIWPEVWNKGPRKADKIVLESPDLRQWNISITEVYAYCPGTNAGSPRIRCEWIDKDKGFNAWSKITLALGATSSSRIVLPLTLTSYVKDAGSVSLRQSDSKIFTHEWTVRLPPVYKQTNTSIFPQPRAITVHAAPVAEQERARLRQQMKWADFQPTGFYLNPETPLTITASGIDTNQLKPEILVGTPALVHPDRRDEEMPAQLEALKPLKNGANTISSPLGGIIYIRYVKQAGQSRRPIAVSLGNTAQPFPLFRQGVTTDSQWKAMLRATKVPFAEQSGEHVIITGLAADAKIHADKGQEQQALLSTYTDMIGAQDKISGLSTAEPNPRDRPSSLRPMVVQTRNDVYPNSWHYRAAIPSQYHDEVWWHPSVRKSWMIWHELGHHRQQTDTWSWEAVVESTVNIYSLAVGRSLGLPDRPVKEWNAAKKYLAQAPSKKVFDDADAFIQLVMLEQVRVAFGGDRFYHEMHKRSRAGRIQSGDANIKHYFMTLAAQIAGKNLSDYFTKWGLKPEPRTLKEMSKYPPPPRDYTTVPVYGGR
;
A
#
# COMPACT_ATOMS: atom_id res chain seq x y z
N MET A 1 12.35 -11.59 -16.17
CA MET A 1 12.24 -10.47 -15.22
C MET A 1 11.05 -9.63 -15.64
N GLN A 2 9.85 -9.93 -15.12
CA GLN A 2 8.65 -9.12 -15.36
C GLN A 2 8.55 -8.11 -14.22
N THR A 3 8.63 -6.83 -14.57
CA THR A 3 8.35 -5.70 -13.69
C THR A 3 6.84 -5.61 -13.50
N ASN A 4 6.34 -6.17 -12.38
CA ASN A 4 4.94 -6.01 -11.99
C ASN A 4 4.68 -4.54 -11.68
N GLY A 5 3.69 -3.99 -12.37
CA GLY A 5 3.26 -2.60 -12.29
C GLY A 5 2.84 -2.21 -10.87
N LEU A 6 3.09 -0.96 -10.56
CA LEU A 6 2.69 -0.28 -9.32
C LEU A 6 1.16 -0.24 -9.23
N VAL A 7 0.55 -1.13 -8.45
CA VAL A 7 -0.88 -1.01 -8.06
C VAL A 7 -0.91 -0.30 -6.70
N LEU A 8 -1.10 1.02 -6.72
CA LEU A 8 -1.47 1.79 -5.53
C LEU A 8 -2.94 1.50 -5.22
N MET A 9 -3.21 0.57 -4.30
CA MET A 9 -4.55 0.44 -3.70
C MET A 9 -4.75 1.64 -2.77
N LYS A 10 -5.57 2.60 -3.22
CA LYS A 10 -6.02 3.73 -2.39
C LYS A 10 -7.18 3.25 -1.52
N SER A 11 -6.93 3.10 -0.22
CA SER A 11 -7.98 3.22 0.80
C SER A 11 -8.47 4.68 0.82
N ASN A 12 -9.74 4.91 1.15
CA ASN A 12 -10.34 6.26 1.32
C ASN A 12 -10.97 6.30 2.72
N CYS A 13 -10.58 7.23 3.58
CA CYS A 13 -11.21 7.52 4.88
C CYS A 13 -11.20 9.03 5.19
N VAL A 14 -12.32 9.59 5.65
CA VAL A 14 -12.42 11.00 6.07
C VAL A 14 -12.39 11.08 7.61
N PRO A 15 -11.70 12.04 8.24
CA PRO A 15 -11.63 12.14 9.70
C PRO A 15 -12.86 12.85 10.29
N VAL A 16 -13.43 12.32 11.40
CA VAL A 16 -14.32 13.08 12.28
C VAL A 16 -13.99 12.79 13.76
N SER A 17 -14.06 13.86 14.56
CA SER A 17 -13.74 14.03 15.98
C SER A 17 -14.26 12.95 16.96
N LEU A 18 -13.46 12.75 18.01
CA LEU A 18 -13.66 11.94 19.22
C LEU A 18 -15.09 11.98 19.82
N GLN A 19 -15.76 10.83 19.85
CA GLN A 19 -16.47 10.26 21.01
C GLN A 19 -17.09 8.88 20.69
N ASP A 20 -16.72 7.87 21.48
CA ASP A 20 -17.32 6.55 21.71
C ASP A 20 -18.02 5.79 20.56
N THR A 21 -17.24 5.07 19.73
CA THR A 21 -17.60 3.78 19.11
C THR A 21 -16.33 3.08 18.56
N PRO A 22 -16.26 1.73 18.46
CA PRO A 22 -15.09 1.06 17.90
C PRO A 22 -15.01 1.27 16.38
N ASN A 23 -13.85 1.74 15.93
CA ASN A 23 -13.48 2.05 14.55
C ASN A 23 -13.87 0.94 13.55
N VAL A 24 -14.60 1.31 12.49
CA VAL A 24 -14.98 0.41 11.39
C VAL A 24 -14.59 1.02 10.04
N CYS A 25 -13.70 0.35 9.30
CA CYS A 25 -13.29 0.68 7.94
C CYS A 25 -14.23 0.02 6.92
N SER A 26 -15.07 0.79 6.20
CA SER A 26 -15.88 0.28 5.08
C SER A 26 -15.63 1.13 3.82
N GLY A 27 -15.24 0.49 2.73
CA GLY A 27 -15.07 1.14 1.42
C GLY A 27 -16.39 1.19 0.65
N ASN A 28 -16.75 2.38 0.14
CA ASN A 28 -17.85 2.53 -0.81
C ASN A 28 -17.33 3.08 -2.15
N LYS A 29 -17.61 2.38 -3.25
CA LYS A 29 -17.62 2.92 -4.62
C LYS A 29 -19.03 3.44 -4.89
N GLN A 30 -19.33 4.66 -4.45
CA GLN A 30 -20.38 5.53 -5.00
C GLN A 30 -20.37 6.81 -4.17
N ASP A 31 -19.65 7.82 -4.66
CA ASP A 31 -19.96 9.25 -4.56
C ASP A 31 -18.79 10.02 -5.16
N ALA A 32 -18.85 10.21 -6.49
CA ALA A 32 -18.01 11.16 -7.20
C ALA A 32 -18.92 12.26 -7.78
N ILE A 33 -19.46 13.11 -6.90
CA ILE A 33 -19.95 14.44 -7.27
C ILE A 33 -19.33 15.42 -6.29
N GLY A 34 -18.63 16.41 -6.85
CA GLY A 34 -17.56 17.14 -6.18
C GLY A 34 -17.96 18.06 -5.03
N ILE A 35 -16.99 18.31 -4.16
CA ILE A 35 -17.00 19.43 -3.23
C ILE A 35 -15.58 20.01 -3.19
N TRP A 36 -15.39 21.12 -3.90
CA TRP A 36 -14.27 22.04 -3.68
C TRP A 36 -14.64 22.98 -2.52
N PRO A 37 -13.72 23.36 -1.63
CA PRO A 37 -13.97 24.47 -0.70
C PRO A 37 -14.06 25.78 -1.49
N LYS A 38 -15.15 26.51 -1.31
CA LYS A 38 -15.28 27.92 -1.70
C LYS A 38 -14.74 28.81 -0.57
N GLU A 39 -14.39 30.04 -0.94
CA GLU A 39 -13.80 31.15 -0.16
C GLU A 39 -12.26 31.19 -0.30
N GLU A 40 -11.60 32.27 -0.72
CA GLU A 40 -11.97 33.69 -0.74
C GLU A 40 -11.05 34.42 -1.74
N TYR A 41 -11.59 35.18 -2.70
CA TYR A 41 -10.92 36.35 -3.27
C TYR A 41 -12.00 37.35 -3.65
N ALA A 42 -12.13 38.38 -2.81
CA ALA A 42 -13.00 39.52 -2.99
C ALA A 42 -12.52 40.39 -4.16
N GLY A 43 -13.47 40.83 -4.98
CA GLY A 43 -13.27 41.83 -6.03
C GLY A 43 -14.63 42.29 -6.53
N ARG A 44 -15.14 43.35 -5.90
CA ARG A 44 -16.47 43.96 -6.08
C ARG A 44 -16.77 44.28 -7.55
N ASN A 45 -18.02 44.10 -7.96
CA ASN A 45 -18.84 45.22 -8.41
C ASN A 45 -20.33 44.87 -8.31
N GLU A 46 -21.04 45.80 -7.70
CA GLU A 46 -22.47 45.78 -7.41
C GLU A 46 -23.31 45.68 -8.68
N LEU A 47 -24.50 45.10 -8.57
CA LEU A 47 -25.76 45.72 -8.99
C LEU A 47 -26.92 44.95 -8.34
N ARG A 48 -27.63 45.67 -7.46
CA ARG A 48 -28.92 45.28 -6.85
C ARG A 48 -29.90 44.88 -7.95
N HIS A 49 -30.88 44.02 -7.65
CA HIS A 49 -32.30 44.33 -7.89
C HIS A 49 -33.21 43.42 -7.06
N VAL A 50 -34.30 44.02 -6.62
CA VAL A 50 -35.28 43.56 -5.62
C VAL A 50 -36.39 42.77 -6.31
N ASN A 51 -36.90 41.75 -5.63
CA ASN A 51 -38.05 40.92 -6.02
C ASN A 51 -39.37 41.70 -5.96
N LEU A 52 -40.28 41.48 -6.92
CA LEU A 52 -41.74 41.59 -6.72
C LEU A 52 -42.50 40.64 -7.67
N ASP A 53 -43.55 40.03 -7.12
CA ASP A 53 -44.48 39.04 -7.68
C ASP A 53 -45.43 39.57 -8.78
N GLY A 54 -46.04 38.68 -9.58
CA GLY A 54 -47.34 38.96 -10.23
C GLY A 54 -47.63 38.30 -11.58
N VAL A 55 -48.49 37.27 -11.57
CA VAL A 55 -49.60 36.86 -12.49
C VAL A 55 -49.63 37.36 -13.95
N GLY A 56 -49.87 36.45 -14.92
CA GLY A 56 -50.49 36.79 -16.24
C GLY A 56 -50.29 35.75 -17.36
N GLN A 57 -51.38 35.42 -18.07
CA GLN A 57 -51.55 34.37 -19.11
C GLN A 57 -50.98 34.69 -20.52
N ASP A 58 -50.82 33.61 -21.30
CA ASP A 58 -50.88 33.40 -22.77
C ASP A 58 -50.68 34.56 -23.76
N VAL A 59 -49.87 34.31 -24.82
CA VAL A 59 -50.26 34.31 -26.26
C VAL A 59 -49.02 34.05 -27.15
N LEU A 60 -49.24 33.29 -28.23
CA LEU A 60 -48.32 32.85 -29.27
C LEU A 60 -47.90 33.96 -30.26
N ASP A 61 -46.86 33.60 -31.02
CA ASP A 61 -46.40 34.09 -32.33
C ASP A 61 -45.48 35.32 -32.40
N GLY A 62 -44.28 35.05 -32.93
CA GLY A 62 -43.31 36.06 -33.34
C GLY A 62 -41.96 35.44 -33.70
N LEU A 63 -41.83 34.95 -34.93
CA LEU A 63 -40.53 34.71 -35.56
C LEU A 63 -39.69 35.99 -35.50
N VAL A 64 -38.53 35.93 -34.85
CA VAL A 64 -37.49 36.96 -34.92
C VAL A 64 -36.15 36.28 -35.25
N PRO A 65 -35.41 36.79 -36.25
CA PRO A 65 -34.47 36.03 -37.07
C PRO A 65 -33.18 35.58 -36.39
N GLU A 66 -32.69 34.50 -36.95
CA GLU A 66 -31.45 33.77 -36.73
C GLU A 66 -30.20 34.62 -37.06
N GLU A 67 -29.98 35.72 -36.33
CA GLU A 67 -28.84 36.61 -36.63
C GLU A 67 -28.26 37.31 -35.40
N MET A 68 -28.08 36.58 -34.28
CA MET A 68 -27.20 37.00 -33.17
C MET A 68 -26.40 35.86 -32.53
N ALA A 69 -26.14 34.77 -33.27
CA ALA A 69 -25.24 33.70 -32.85
C ALA A 69 -23.79 33.93 -33.34
N ILE A 70 -23.25 35.14 -33.14
CA ILE A 70 -21.83 35.41 -33.42
C ILE A 70 -21.06 35.39 -32.09
N THR A 71 -20.08 34.48 -32.03
CA THR A 71 -19.08 34.18 -30.96
C THR A 71 -19.35 33.06 -29.95
N ARG A 72 -19.72 31.85 -30.40
CA ARG A 72 -19.09 30.64 -29.82
C ARG A 72 -17.96 30.18 -30.73
N ARG A 73 -16.77 30.78 -30.57
CA ARG A 73 -15.57 30.26 -31.24
C ARG A 73 -15.31 28.83 -30.72
N THR A 74 -15.32 27.88 -31.66
CA THR A 74 -15.07 26.45 -31.48
C THR A 74 -13.59 26.21 -31.22
N GLU A 75 -13.19 26.20 -29.95
CA GLU A 75 -11.79 26.05 -29.52
C GLU A 75 -11.47 24.61 -29.06
N ALA A 76 -10.20 24.22 -29.18
CA ALA A 76 -9.68 22.99 -28.60
C ALA A 76 -9.34 23.23 -27.11
N ILE A 77 -10.31 22.98 -26.23
CA ILE A 77 -10.21 23.18 -24.78
C ILE A 77 -9.38 22.06 -24.15
N LEU A 78 -8.36 22.43 -23.40
CA LEU A 78 -7.43 21.51 -22.78
C LEU A 78 -7.72 21.28 -21.30
N ALA A 79 -7.33 20.11 -20.81
CA ALA A 79 -7.12 19.87 -19.39
C ALA A 79 -5.71 19.31 -19.17
N LEU A 80 -5.07 19.75 -18.08
CA LEU A 80 -3.79 19.26 -17.60
C LEU A 80 -3.93 18.91 -16.13
N LYS A 81 -3.47 17.72 -15.77
CA LYS A 81 -3.24 17.30 -14.39
C LYS A 81 -1.87 16.67 -14.31
N SER A 82 -1.25 16.68 -13.14
CA SER A 82 -0.02 15.93 -12.94
C SER A 82 0.14 15.56 -11.46
N GLY A 83 0.81 14.46 -11.18
CA GLY A 83 1.27 14.13 -9.83
C GLY A 83 2.79 13.99 -9.77
N GLN A 84 3.32 13.85 -8.55
CA GLN A 84 4.75 13.69 -8.29
C GLN A 84 5.01 12.70 -7.15
N ASP A 85 6.16 12.03 -7.16
CA ASP A 85 6.50 10.99 -6.18
C ASP A 85 6.52 11.52 -4.73
N SER A 86 7.14 12.68 -4.52
CA SER A 86 7.28 13.33 -3.21
C SER A 86 7.39 14.84 -3.37
N LYS A 87 7.13 15.58 -2.28
CA LYS A 87 7.44 17.02 -2.18
C LYS A 87 8.90 17.28 -1.79
N ALA A 88 9.66 16.24 -1.40
CA ALA A 88 11.07 16.33 -1.09
C ALA A 88 11.93 15.79 -2.25
N PHE A 89 12.93 16.58 -2.68
CA PHE A 89 13.90 16.15 -3.70
C PHE A 89 15.27 15.99 -3.04
N TYR A 90 15.65 14.74 -2.77
CA TYR A 90 16.98 14.38 -2.31
C TYR A 90 17.88 14.16 -3.51
N ARG A 91 19.11 14.70 -3.52
CA ARG A 91 20.04 14.60 -4.66
C ARG A 91 20.24 13.17 -5.14
N ALA A 92 20.38 12.23 -4.20
CA ALA A 92 20.61 10.83 -4.52
C ALA A 92 19.34 10.02 -4.85
N LYS A 93 18.16 10.65 -4.86
CA LYS A 93 16.87 10.00 -5.14
C LYS A 93 16.24 10.62 -6.38
N ARG A 94 15.92 9.79 -7.37
CA ARG A 94 15.14 10.23 -8.52
C ARG A 94 13.72 10.63 -8.09
N GLN A 95 13.13 11.56 -8.82
CA GLN A 95 11.74 11.99 -8.64
C GLN A 95 11.01 11.87 -9.97
N ALA A 96 9.86 11.21 -10.00
CA ALA A 96 9.00 11.20 -11.16
C ALA A 96 7.85 12.18 -11.02
N ILE A 97 7.43 12.71 -12.17
CA ILE A 97 6.15 13.37 -12.37
C ILE A 97 5.34 12.62 -13.42
N TRP A 98 4.03 12.73 -13.38
CA TRP A 98 3.15 12.09 -14.37
C TRP A 98 2.09 13.03 -14.91
N PRO A 99 2.43 13.87 -15.90
CA PRO A 99 1.44 14.72 -16.55
C PRO A 99 0.45 13.87 -17.35
N GLU A 100 -0.82 14.24 -17.20
CA GLU A 100 -1.96 13.73 -17.94
C GLU A 100 -2.61 14.90 -18.70
N VAL A 101 -2.80 14.71 -19.99
CA VAL A 101 -3.22 15.71 -20.96
C VAL A 101 -4.51 15.26 -21.63
N TRP A 102 -5.47 16.16 -21.77
CA TRP A 102 -6.73 15.90 -22.50
C TRP A 102 -7.09 17.03 -23.46
N ASN A 103 -7.67 16.66 -24.60
CA ASN A 103 -8.52 17.56 -25.39
C ASN A 103 -9.99 17.32 -25.04
N LYS A 104 -10.56 18.22 -24.23
CA LYS A 104 -11.98 18.20 -23.83
C LYS A 104 -12.85 19.11 -24.69
N GLY A 105 -12.24 19.86 -25.61
CA GLY A 105 -12.95 20.77 -26.49
C GLY A 105 -13.85 20.04 -27.47
N PRO A 106 -14.89 20.72 -28.00
CA PRO A 106 -15.71 20.19 -29.08
C PRO A 106 -14.93 20.01 -30.39
N ARG A 107 -13.75 20.64 -30.52
CA ARG A 107 -12.91 20.67 -31.72
C ARG A 107 -11.61 19.87 -31.55
N LYS A 108 -11.14 19.30 -32.65
CA LYS A 108 -9.80 18.75 -32.83
C LYS A 108 -8.72 19.81 -32.59
N ALA A 109 -7.59 19.40 -32.01
CA ALA A 109 -6.37 20.20 -31.95
C ALA A 109 -5.43 19.77 -33.07
N ASP A 110 -5.01 20.68 -33.94
CA ASP A 110 -4.02 20.41 -34.98
C ASP A 110 -2.65 20.11 -34.37
N LYS A 111 -2.33 20.73 -33.23
CA LYS A 111 -1.13 20.46 -32.45
C LYS A 111 -1.37 20.72 -30.96
N ILE A 112 -0.85 19.85 -30.11
CA ILE A 112 -0.82 20.02 -28.65
C ILE A 112 0.63 19.91 -28.21
N VAL A 113 1.10 20.86 -27.41
CA VAL A 113 2.47 20.89 -26.87
C VAL A 113 2.40 20.98 -25.35
N LEU A 114 3.00 20.02 -24.65
CA LEU A 114 3.31 20.13 -23.22
C LEU A 114 4.78 20.46 -23.08
N GLU A 115 5.15 21.56 -22.43
CA GLU A 115 6.56 21.91 -22.24
C GLU A 115 6.89 22.47 -20.86
N SER A 116 8.16 22.30 -20.46
CA SER A 116 8.75 22.92 -19.28
C SER A 116 9.77 24.00 -19.68
N PRO A 117 10.15 24.88 -18.74
CA PRO A 117 11.40 25.63 -18.83
C PRO A 117 12.63 24.71 -18.97
N ASP A 118 13.78 25.29 -19.29
CA ASP A 118 15.06 24.58 -19.29
C ASP A 118 15.37 24.07 -17.89
N LEU A 119 15.50 22.75 -17.73
CA LEU A 119 15.69 22.08 -16.44
C LEU A 119 17.10 22.30 -15.88
N ARG A 120 18.06 22.68 -16.73
CA ARG A 120 19.45 22.92 -16.32
C ARG A 120 19.56 24.09 -15.35
N GLN A 121 18.59 25.01 -15.32
CA GLN A 121 18.56 26.11 -14.37
C GLN A 121 18.50 25.63 -12.90
N TRP A 122 17.98 24.43 -12.65
CA TRP A 122 17.96 23.78 -11.33
C TRP A 122 18.96 22.63 -11.21
N ASN A 123 19.81 22.44 -12.23
CA ASN A 123 20.64 21.26 -12.41
C ASN A 123 19.83 19.95 -12.39
N ILE A 124 18.65 19.96 -13.01
CA ILE A 124 17.80 18.76 -13.14
C ILE A 124 18.05 18.14 -14.51
N SER A 125 18.16 16.81 -14.55
CA SER A 125 18.23 16.03 -15.79
C SER A 125 17.07 15.05 -15.88
N ILE A 126 16.57 14.83 -17.10
CA ILE A 126 15.59 13.78 -17.39
C ILE A 126 16.35 12.48 -17.56
N THR A 127 16.08 11.49 -16.70
CA THR A 127 16.77 10.20 -16.72
C THR A 127 15.99 9.10 -17.42
N GLU A 128 14.67 9.23 -17.47
CA GLU A 128 13.79 8.23 -18.08
C GLU A 128 12.46 8.89 -18.45
N VAL A 129 11.89 8.45 -19.57
CA VAL A 129 10.53 8.79 -19.97
C VAL A 129 9.82 7.48 -20.27
N TYR A 130 8.77 7.22 -19.51
CA TYR A 130 7.89 6.07 -19.69
C TYR A 130 6.51 6.54 -20.14
N ALA A 131 5.85 5.74 -20.98
CA ALA A 131 4.68 6.14 -21.75
C ALA A 131 4.94 7.33 -22.72
N TYR A 132 4.04 7.51 -23.69
CA TYR A 132 4.30 8.26 -24.92
C TYR A 132 4.31 9.79 -24.71
N CYS A 133 5.50 10.39 -24.59
CA CYS A 133 5.77 11.84 -24.65
C CYS A 133 6.71 12.15 -25.84
N PRO A 134 6.18 12.44 -27.04
CA PRO A 134 7.00 12.57 -28.24
C PRO A 134 7.82 13.85 -28.20
N GLY A 135 9.14 13.74 -28.36
CA GLY A 135 10.05 14.89 -28.33
C GLY A 135 10.80 15.08 -27.01
N THR A 136 10.53 14.25 -26.00
CA THR A 136 11.32 14.19 -24.76
C THR A 136 11.95 12.83 -24.59
N ASN A 137 13.26 12.80 -24.37
CA ASN A 137 14.02 11.59 -24.07
C ASN A 137 14.89 11.82 -22.83
N ALA A 138 15.53 10.76 -22.34
CA ALA A 138 16.60 10.90 -21.37
C ALA A 138 17.68 11.85 -21.92
N GLY A 139 18.14 12.79 -21.09
CA GLY A 139 19.10 13.83 -21.46
C GLY A 139 18.52 15.07 -22.14
N SER A 140 17.22 15.10 -22.48
CA SER A 140 16.59 16.32 -23.01
C SER A 140 16.71 17.49 -22.01
N PRO A 141 17.03 18.72 -22.46
CA PRO A 141 17.23 19.87 -21.57
C PRO A 141 15.92 20.42 -21.00
N ARG A 142 14.78 20.05 -21.59
CA ARG A 142 13.44 20.41 -21.13
C ARG A 142 12.48 19.27 -21.45
N ILE A 143 11.34 19.24 -20.77
CA ILE A 143 10.20 18.44 -21.17
C ILE A 143 9.54 19.16 -22.35
N ARG A 144 9.31 18.44 -23.44
CA ARG A 144 8.54 18.89 -24.61
C ARG A 144 7.89 17.68 -25.26
N CYS A 145 6.61 17.46 -24.96
CA CYS A 145 5.78 16.45 -25.60
C CYS A 145 4.95 17.12 -26.71
N GLU A 146 5.02 16.62 -27.93
CA GLU A 146 4.28 17.16 -29.07
C GLU A 146 3.36 16.11 -29.68
N TRP A 147 2.06 16.43 -29.74
CA TRP A 147 1.06 15.59 -30.38
C TRP A 147 0.41 16.34 -31.52
N ILE A 148 0.42 15.73 -32.70
CA ILE A 148 -0.17 16.29 -33.92
C ILE A 148 -1.52 15.63 -34.18
N ASP A 149 -2.46 16.43 -34.67
CA ASP A 149 -3.72 16.00 -35.23
C ASP A 149 -4.57 15.15 -34.26
N LYS A 150 -4.96 15.74 -33.12
CA LYS A 150 -5.64 15.05 -32.01
C LYS A 150 -7.10 15.44 -31.85
N ASP A 151 -7.97 14.45 -32.05
CA ASP A 151 -9.43 14.60 -31.98
C ASP A 151 -9.95 14.94 -30.58
N LYS A 152 -11.25 15.25 -30.52
CA LYS A 152 -11.97 15.38 -29.26
C LYS A 152 -11.86 14.08 -28.46
N GLY A 153 -11.65 14.19 -27.15
CA GLY A 153 -11.47 13.03 -26.27
C GLY A 153 -10.07 12.43 -26.28
N PHE A 154 -9.12 13.00 -27.03
CA PHE A 154 -7.71 12.62 -26.91
C PHE A 154 -7.25 12.68 -25.45
N ASN A 155 -6.57 11.62 -25.01
CA ASN A 155 -5.89 11.54 -23.73
C ASN A 155 -4.47 11.01 -23.92
N ALA A 156 -3.54 11.55 -23.15
CA ALA A 156 -2.20 11.01 -23.04
C ALA A 156 -1.70 11.19 -21.62
N TRP A 157 -0.86 10.25 -21.19
CA TRP A 157 -0.13 10.37 -19.95
C TRP A 157 1.32 9.95 -20.19
N SER A 158 2.21 10.46 -19.37
CA SER A 158 3.63 10.09 -19.40
C SER A 158 4.16 10.08 -17.98
N LYS A 159 5.16 9.26 -17.68
CA LYS A 159 5.95 9.33 -16.45
C LYS A 159 7.34 9.81 -16.81
N ILE A 160 7.72 10.96 -16.28
CA ILE A 160 9.01 11.61 -16.55
C ILE A 160 9.83 11.56 -15.27
N THR A 161 10.93 10.81 -15.30
CA THR A 161 11.82 10.63 -14.15
C THR A 161 12.97 11.63 -14.22
N LEU A 162 13.16 12.38 -13.15
CA LEU A 162 14.10 13.47 -12.98
C LEU A 162 15.17 13.10 -11.95
N ALA A 163 16.41 13.52 -12.19
CA ALA A 163 17.49 13.48 -11.22
C ALA A 163 18.00 14.89 -10.92
N LEU A 164 18.27 15.16 -9.65
CA LEU A 164 18.79 16.44 -9.18
C LEU A 164 20.31 16.37 -9.06
N GLY A 165 21.00 17.31 -9.69
CA GLY A 165 22.43 17.50 -9.56
C GLY A 165 22.82 18.38 -8.37
N ALA A 166 24.04 18.93 -8.42
CA ALA A 166 24.46 19.92 -7.46
C ALA A 166 23.72 21.24 -7.64
N THR A 167 23.00 21.68 -6.60
CA THR A 167 22.26 22.93 -6.59
C THR A 167 22.35 23.59 -5.21
N SER A 168 22.34 24.92 -5.19
CA SER A 168 22.16 25.73 -3.98
C SER A 168 20.68 26.08 -3.73
N SER A 169 19.79 25.79 -4.69
CA SER A 169 18.36 26.06 -4.55
C SER A 169 17.76 25.18 -3.46
N SER A 170 17.07 25.80 -2.50
CA SER A 170 16.29 25.10 -1.47
C SER A 170 14.90 24.69 -1.96
N ARG A 171 14.42 25.31 -3.04
CA ARG A 171 13.11 25.05 -3.66
C ARG A 171 13.23 24.98 -5.17
N ILE A 172 12.50 24.04 -5.77
CA ILE A 172 12.35 23.88 -7.23
C ILE A 172 10.88 24.10 -7.54
N VAL A 173 10.59 24.95 -8.52
CA VAL A 173 9.23 25.24 -9.01
C VAL A 173 9.23 24.99 -10.52
N LEU A 174 8.64 23.88 -10.93
CA LEU A 174 8.62 23.43 -12.32
C LEU A 174 7.21 23.62 -12.90
N PRO A 175 6.94 24.73 -13.62
CA PRO A 175 5.72 24.87 -14.38
C PRO A 175 5.77 23.98 -15.63
N LEU A 176 4.67 23.29 -15.89
CA LEU A 176 4.39 22.62 -17.15
C LEU A 176 3.29 23.40 -17.87
N THR A 177 3.59 23.89 -19.07
CA THR A 177 2.64 24.62 -19.91
C THR A 177 2.13 23.70 -21.00
N LEU A 178 0.83 23.48 -21.04
CA LEU A 178 0.14 22.74 -22.08
C LEU A 178 -0.58 23.74 -23.00
N THR A 179 -0.27 23.72 -24.29
CA THR A 179 -0.83 24.65 -25.27
C THR A 179 -1.41 23.89 -26.45
N SER A 180 -2.64 24.24 -26.86
CA SER A 180 -3.26 23.73 -28.08
C SER A 180 -3.18 24.76 -29.19
N TYR A 181 -3.04 24.27 -30.41
CA TYR A 181 -3.06 25.08 -31.62
C TYR A 181 -4.09 24.52 -32.60
N VAL A 182 -4.78 25.42 -33.27
CA VAL A 182 -5.75 25.10 -34.32
C VAL A 182 -5.41 25.89 -35.59
N LYS A 183 -5.70 25.31 -36.75
CA LYS A 183 -5.66 26.01 -38.04
C LYS A 183 -6.97 26.74 -38.27
N ASP A 184 -6.93 27.99 -38.70
CA ASP A 184 -8.14 28.64 -39.20
C ASP A 184 -8.49 28.11 -40.59
N ALA A 185 -9.78 28.16 -40.95
CA ALA A 185 -10.26 27.63 -42.23
C ALA A 185 -9.51 28.32 -43.39
N GLY A 186 -8.86 27.52 -44.25
CA GLY A 186 -8.07 28.02 -45.38
C GLY A 186 -6.68 28.57 -45.03
N SER A 187 -6.26 28.56 -43.75
CA SER A 187 -4.92 28.99 -43.33
C SER A 187 -3.97 27.81 -43.12
N VAL A 188 -2.69 28.01 -43.47
CA VAL A 188 -1.60 27.09 -43.15
C VAL A 188 -1.00 27.39 -41.75
N SER A 189 -1.25 28.59 -41.21
CA SER A 189 -0.72 29.00 -39.90
C SER A 189 -1.52 28.40 -38.74
N LEU A 190 -0.79 28.04 -37.69
CA LEU A 190 -1.36 27.58 -36.43
C LEU A 190 -1.55 28.78 -35.49
N ARG A 191 -2.78 29.00 -35.03
CA ARG A 191 -3.03 29.93 -33.91
C ARG A 191 -3.18 29.15 -32.61
N GLN A 192 -2.74 29.75 -31.51
CA GLN A 192 -3.01 29.22 -30.19
C GLN A 192 -4.53 29.23 -29.92
N SER A 193 -5.05 28.14 -29.36
CA SER A 193 -6.46 27.98 -29.02
C SER A 193 -6.70 28.02 -27.52
N ASP A 194 -5.97 27.25 -26.72
CA ASP A 194 -6.07 27.23 -25.26
C ASP A 194 -4.67 26.99 -24.66
N SER A 195 -4.49 27.38 -23.39
CA SER A 195 -3.30 27.06 -22.62
C SER A 195 -3.64 26.79 -21.15
N LYS A 196 -2.98 25.79 -20.56
CA LYS A 196 -3.11 25.41 -19.14
C LYS A 196 -1.72 25.26 -18.53
N ILE A 197 -1.59 25.62 -17.26
CA ILE A 197 -0.34 25.47 -16.51
C ILE A 197 -0.60 24.56 -15.30
N PHE A 198 0.31 23.62 -15.06
CA PHE A 198 0.38 22.86 -13.82
C PHE A 198 1.77 22.98 -13.25
N THR A 199 1.88 23.32 -11.97
CA THR A 199 3.18 23.55 -11.32
C THR A 199 3.52 22.44 -10.35
N HIS A 200 4.68 21.83 -10.55
CA HIS A 200 5.30 20.95 -9.57
C HIS A 200 6.21 21.74 -8.65
N GLU A 201 6.23 21.37 -7.38
CA GLU A 201 7.09 22.00 -6.40
C GLU A 201 7.82 20.96 -5.56
N TRP A 202 9.13 21.17 -5.38
CA TRP A 202 9.93 20.39 -4.45
C TRP A 202 10.69 21.28 -3.49
N THR A 203 10.81 20.81 -2.25
CA THR A 203 11.85 21.27 -1.35
C THR A 203 13.08 20.39 -1.52
N VAL A 204 14.24 20.98 -1.80
CA VAL A 204 15.51 20.26 -1.85
C VAL A 204 15.93 19.90 -0.44
N ARG A 205 16.22 18.63 -0.20
CA ARG A 205 16.51 18.10 1.14
C ARG A 205 17.86 17.41 1.20
N LEU A 206 18.49 17.49 2.36
CA LEU A 206 19.60 16.64 2.74
C LEU A 206 19.05 15.46 3.57
N PRO A 207 19.58 14.24 3.39
CA PRO A 207 19.21 13.14 4.26
C PRO A 207 19.67 13.40 5.70
N PRO A 208 18.94 12.92 6.71
CA PRO A 208 19.24 13.23 8.09
C PRO A 208 20.50 12.51 8.58
N VAL A 209 21.29 13.23 9.38
CA VAL A 209 22.53 12.75 9.99
C VAL A 209 22.32 12.70 11.51
N TYR A 210 22.65 11.57 12.11
CA TYR A 210 22.54 11.39 13.55
C TYR A 210 23.90 11.02 14.14
N LYS A 211 24.14 11.44 15.37
CA LYS A 211 25.34 11.07 16.12
C LYS A 211 24.95 10.73 17.55
N GLN A 212 25.26 9.50 17.97
CA GLN A 212 25.10 9.14 19.38
C GLN A 212 26.20 9.75 20.23
N THR A 213 25.84 10.24 21.40
CA THR A 213 26.76 10.85 22.36
C THR A 213 27.36 9.81 23.31
N ASN A 214 26.58 8.81 23.70
CA ASN A 214 27.02 7.72 24.55
C ASN A 214 26.57 6.38 23.98
N THR A 215 27.50 5.66 23.35
CA THR A 215 27.21 4.37 22.70
C THR A 215 27.18 3.19 23.67
N SER A 216 27.70 3.32 24.91
CA SER A 216 27.76 2.21 25.87
C SER A 216 26.40 1.81 26.45
N ILE A 217 25.40 2.69 26.33
CA ILE A 217 24.02 2.44 26.77
C ILE A 217 23.31 1.43 25.85
N PHE A 218 23.82 1.21 24.64
CA PHE A 218 23.24 0.34 23.63
C PHE A 218 23.97 -1.01 23.61
N PRO A 219 23.44 -2.05 24.26
CA PRO A 219 24.17 -3.28 24.52
C PRO A 219 24.26 -4.23 23.31
N GLN A 220 23.59 -3.91 22.19
CA GLN A 220 23.65 -4.76 21.02
C GLN A 220 25.09 -4.91 20.49
N PRO A 221 25.56 -6.14 20.18
CA PRO A 221 26.91 -6.33 19.72
C PRO A 221 27.05 -5.87 18.27
N ARG A 222 28.23 -5.35 17.94
CA ARG A 222 28.61 -5.03 16.55
C ARG A 222 28.95 -6.27 15.73
N ALA A 223 29.46 -7.31 16.40
CA ALA A 223 29.66 -8.64 15.82
C ALA A 223 28.37 -9.45 15.95
N ILE A 224 27.85 -9.89 14.82
CA ILE A 224 26.53 -10.51 14.70
C ILE A 224 26.71 -11.86 14.00
N THR A 225 26.22 -12.92 14.63
CA THR A 225 26.03 -14.21 13.97
C THR A 225 24.72 -14.16 13.17
N VAL A 226 24.81 -14.46 11.87
CA VAL A 226 23.71 -14.32 10.92
C VAL A 226 23.37 -15.70 10.39
N HIS A 227 22.12 -16.12 10.57
CA HIS A 227 21.62 -17.40 10.07
C HIS A 227 20.92 -17.21 8.72
N ALA A 228 21.08 -18.17 7.81
CA ALA A 228 20.44 -18.07 6.50
C ALA A 228 18.92 -18.26 6.60
N ALA A 229 18.18 -17.21 6.24
CA ALA A 229 16.72 -17.20 6.14
C ALA A 229 16.24 -17.77 4.78
N PRO A 230 15.05 -18.35 4.66
CA PRO A 230 14.46 -18.63 3.35
C PRO A 230 14.43 -17.39 2.44
N VAL A 231 14.65 -17.55 1.13
CA VAL A 231 14.44 -16.46 0.17
C VAL A 231 12.98 -16.00 0.21
N ALA A 232 12.73 -14.70 0.44
CA ALA A 232 11.38 -14.19 0.68
C ALA A 232 10.37 -14.53 -0.42
N GLU A 233 10.78 -14.46 -1.70
CA GLU A 233 9.88 -14.79 -2.82
C GLU A 233 9.54 -16.28 -2.89
N GLN A 234 10.51 -17.16 -2.63
CA GLN A 234 10.26 -18.60 -2.61
C GLN A 234 9.33 -18.97 -1.47
N GLU A 235 9.49 -18.32 -0.32
CA GLU A 235 8.67 -18.56 0.85
C GLU A 235 7.24 -18.02 0.68
N ARG A 236 7.10 -16.81 0.12
CA ARG A 236 5.81 -16.25 -0.30
C ARG A 236 5.10 -17.23 -1.24
N ALA A 237 5.80 -17.73 -2.27
CA ALA A 237 5.25 -18.68 -3.22
C ALA A 237 4.86 -20.02 -2.58
N ARG A 238 5.69 -20.56 -1.67
CA ARG A 238 5.39 -21.81 -0.94
C ARG A 238 4.07 -21.72 -0.16
N LEU A 239 3.86 -20.60 0.52
CA LEU A 239 2.67 -20.36 1.33
C LEU A 239 1.48 -19.83 0.51
N ARG A 240 1.69 -19.52 -0.78
CA ARG A 240 0.74 -18.82 -1.65
C ARG A 240 0.27 -17.49 -1.05
N GLN A 241 1.13 -16.83 -0.30
CA GLN A 241 0.86 -15.54 0.31
C GLN A 241 0.92 -14.40 -0.71
N GLN A 242 0.24 -13.30 -0.44
CA GLN A 242 0.25 -12.12 -1.31
C GLN A 242 1.57 -11.35 -1.17
N MET A 243 2.11 -11.24 0.04
CA MET A 243 3.27 -10.39 0.33
C MET A 243 4.47 -11.19 0.83
N LYS A 244 5.67 -10.73 0.45
CA LYS A 244 6.95 -11.20 0.99
C LYS A 244 7.03 -10.86 2.47
N TRP A 245 7.62 -11.74 3.27
CA TRP A 245 8.04 -11.43 4.65
C TRP A 245 9.55 -11.17 4.70
N ALA A 246 10.03 -10.54 5.78
CA ALA A 246 11.41 -10.09 5.88
C ALA A 246 12.39 -11.28 5.91
N ASP A 247 13.23 -11.38 4.88
CA ASP A 247 14.36 -12.30 4.77
C ASP A 247 15.69 -11.66 5.21
N PHE A 248 15.58 -10.61 6.01
CA PHE A 248 16.67 -9.83 6.57
C PHE A 248 16.48 -9.64 8.06
N GLN A 249 17.58 -9.38 8.77
CA GLN A 249 17.60 -9.28 10.23
C GLN A 249 17.96 -7.87 10.71
N PRO A 250 17.26 -7.36 11.74
CA PRO A 250 17.63 -6.18 12.53
C PRO A 250 19.07 -6.20 13.03
N THR A 251 19.76 -5.06 12.92
CA THR A 251 21.08 -4.87 13.54
C THR A 251 21.04 -3.95 14.77
N GLY A 252 20.08 -3.01 14.82
CA GLY A 252 20.06 -1.94 15.82
C GLY A 252 21.07 -0.83 15.54
N PHE A 253 21.49 -0.65 14.29
CA PHE A 253 22.41 0.41 13.87
C PHE A 253 21.88 1.23 12.69
N TYR A 254 22.26 2.50 12.65
CA TYR A 254 21.95 3.47 11.59
C TYR A 254 23.25 3.86 10.86
N LEU A 255 23.20 3.93 9.53
CA LEU A 255 24.26 4.45 8.68
C LEU A 255 23.92 5.87 8.25
N ASN A 256 24.79 6.83 8.55
CA ASN A 256 24.64 8.19 8.05
C ASN A 256 24.86 8.25 6.51
N PRO A 257 24.19 9.18 5.82
CA PRO A 257 24.39 9.38 4.38
C PRO A 257 25.86 9.61 4.05
N GLU A 258 26.29 9.07 2.91
CA GLU A 258 27.64 9.21 2.33
C GLU A 258 28.80 8.83 3.27
N THR A 259 28.51 8.17 4.39
CA THR A 259 29.51 7.78 5.38
C THR A 259 30.03 6.38 5.07
N PRO A 260 31.36 6.19 4.89
CA PRO A 260 31.94 4.86 4.74
C PRO A 260 31.74 4.02 6.01
N LEU A 261 31.25 2.80 5.82
CA LEU A 261 31.15 1.78 6.86
C LEU A 261 32.06 0.61 6.51
N THR A 262 33.03 0.35 7.36
CA THR A 262 33.85 -0.86 7.30
C THR A 262 33.07 -2.03 7.90
N ILE A 263 33.04 -3.15 7.20
CA ILE A 263 32.41 -4.39 7.62
C ILE A 263 33.39 -5.53 7.47
N THR A 264 33.57 -6.31 8.53
CA THR A 264 34.32 -7.57 8.45
C THR A 264 33.35 -8.73 8.43
N ALA A 265 33.41 -9.58 7.40
CA ALA A 265 32.59 -10.77 7.31
C ALA A 265 33.44 -12.04 7.25
N SER A 266 32.99 -13.13 7.86
CA SER A 266 33.65 -14.43 7.81
C SER A 266 32.65 -15.58 7.74
N GLY A 267 33.12 -16.71 7.19
CA GLY A 267 32.28 -17.90 6.99
C GLY A 267 31.40 -17.84 5.73
N ILE A 268 31.56 -16.83 4.87
CA ILE A 268 30.81 -16.74 3.61
C ILE A 268 31.25 -17.89 2.69
N ASP A 269 30.30 -18.75 2.35
CA ASP A 269 30.48 -19.89 1.45
C ASP A 269 30.62 -19.47 -0.03
N THR A 270 30.75 -20.43 -0.94
CA THR A 270 30.86 -20.20 -2.39
C THR A 270 29.51 -19.98 -3.09
N ASN A 271 28.37 -20.01 -2.38
CA ASN A 271 27.03 -19.84 -2.97
C ASN A 271 26.87 -18.48 -3.65
N GLN A 272 26.06 -18.41 -4.71
CA GLN A 272 25.80 -17.18 -5.46
C GLN A 272 24.98 -16.16 -4.67
N LEU A 273 24.12 -16.61 -3.75
CA LEU A 273 23.36 -15.76 -2.84
C LEU A 273 24.27 -15.27 -1.71
N LYS A 274 25.15 -14.33 -2.04
CA LYS A 274 26.05 -13.71 -1.07
C LYS A 274 25.27 -12.83 -0.07
N PRO A 275 25.76 -12.67 1.17
CA PRO A 275 25.11 -11.79 2.13
C PRO A 275 25.16 -10.34 1.68
N GLU A 276 24.12 -9.57 1.97
CA GLU A 276 24.00 -8.16 1.60
C GLU A 276 23.70 -7.32 2.83
N ILE A 277 24.16 -6.07 2.80
CA ILE A 277 23.67 -5.04 3.73
C ILE A 277 22.53 -4.31 3.06
N LEU A 278 21.42 -4.16 3.79
CA LEU A 278 20.29 -3.34 3.38
C LEU A 278 20.29 -2.06 4.19
N VAL A 279 20.01 -0.92 3.54
CA VAL A 279 19.93 0.40 4.19
C VAL A 279 18.57 1.05 3.96
N GLY A 280 17.97 1.52 5.05
CA GLY A 280 16.63 2.11 5.06
C GLY A 280 15.55 1.08 5.37
N THR A 281 14.36 1.57 5.72
CA THR A 281 13.22 0.74 6.16
C THR A 281 12.01 1.11 5.32
N PRO A 282 11.30 0.15 4.71
CA PRO A 282 10.20 0.47 3.82
C PRO A 282 9.07 1.20 4.57
N ALA A 283 8.62 2.32 4.03
CA ALA A 283 7.56 3.19 4.55
C ALA A 283 7.81 3.79 5.94
N LEU A 284 9.04 3.76 6.46
CA LEU A 284 9.35 4.36 7.77
C LEU A 284 9.15 5.86 7.74
N VAL A 285 8.38 6.39 8.69
CA VAL A 285 8.09 7.82 8.84
C VAL A 285 9.36 8.65 9.10
N HIS A 286 9.40 9.87 8.56
CA HIS A 286 10.46 10.84 8.86
C HIS A 286 10.21 11.44 10.26
N PRO A 287 11.20 11.45 11.16
CA PRO A 287 11.02 11.84 12.56
C PRO A 287 10.59 13.31 12.74
N ASP A 288 11.12 14.21 11.92
CA ASP A 288 10.81 15.65 11.99
C ASP A 288 9.62 16.07 11.10
N ARG A 289 9.14 15.17 10.23
CA ARG A 289 8.11 15.45 9.21
C ARG A 289 7.20 14.24 9.07
N ARG A 290 6.21 14.16 9.94
CA ARG A 290 5.37 12.95 10.08
C ARG A 290 4.44 12.71 8.89
N ASP A 291 4.38 13.61 7.92
CA ASP A 291 3.71 13.45 6.62
C ASP A 291 4.67 12.98 5.50
N GLU A 292 5.94 12.73 5.84
CA GLU A 292 6.95 12.21 4.92
C GLU A 292 7.49 10.85 5.39
N GLU A 293 8.00 10.08 4.44
CA GLU A 293 8.80 8.88 4.72
C GLU A 293 10.30 9.21 4.68
N MET A 294 11.09 8.37 5.34
CA MET A 294 12.54 8.36 5.19
C MET A 294 12.95 8.12 3.72
N PRO A 295 14.02 8.76 3.23
CA PRO A 295 14.34 8.74 1.82
C PRO A 295 14.79 7.35 1.32
N ALA A 296 15.57 6.61 2.11
CA ALA A 296 16.03 5.26 1.81
C ALA A 296 14.98 4.20 2.18
N GLN A 297 14.73 3.27 1.26
CA GLN A 297 13.60 2.34 1.30
C GLN A 297 14.07 0.89 1.09
N LEU A 298 14.94 0.40 1.99
CA LEU A 298 15.52 -0.95 1.99
C LEU A 298 16.42 -1.25 0.77
N GLU A 299 17.38 -0.36 0.52
CA GLU A 299 18.34 -0.47 -0.57
C GLU A 299 19.37 -1.56 -0.28
N ALA A 300 19.45 -2.57 -1.15
CA ALA A 300 20.51 -3.57 -1.09
C ALA A 300 21.83 -2.99 -1.62
N LEU A 301 22.87 -3.07 -0.81
CA LEU A 301 24.23 -2.68 -1.18
C LEU A 301 25.00 -3.86 -1.76
N LYS A 302 26.23 -3.59 -2.24
CA LYS A 302 27.08 -4.61 -2.86
C LYS A 302 27.24 -5.84 -1.94
N PRO A 303 27.19 -7.07 -2.50
CA PRO A 303 27.32 -8.26 -1.68
C PRO A 303 28.67 -8.34 -0.95
N LEU A 304 28.64 -8.88 0.26
CA LEU A 304 29.81 -9.00 1.12
C LEU A 304 30.73 -10.14 0.64
N LYS A 305 32.05 -9.91 0.79
CA LYS A 305 33.10 -10.93 0.70
C LYS A 305 33.69 -11.23 2.08
N ASN A 306 34.35 -12.38 2.22
CA ASN A 306 35.14 -12.67 3.43
C ASN A 306 36.23 -11.61 3.60
N GLY A 307 36.52 -11.26 4.86
CA GLY A 307 37.45 -10.19 5.23
C GLY A 307 36.78 -8.81 5.25
N ALA A 308 37.57 -7.77 5.02
CA ALA A 308 37.12 -6.38 5.08
C ALA A 308 36.36 -5.95 3.82
N ASN A 309 35.27 -5.23 4.04
CA ASN A 309 34.41 -4.60 3.05
C ASN A 309 34.25 -3.12 3.43
N THR A 310 34.10 -2.25 2.45
CA THR A 310 33.73 -0.84 2.67
C THR A 310 32.50 -0.55 1.84
N ILE A 311 31.43 -0.12 2.51
CA ILE A 311 30.16 0.23 1.89
C ILE A 311 29.75 1.65 2.29
N SER A 312 28.87 2.26 1.51
CA SER A 312 28.21 3.53 1.85
C SER A 312 26.82 3.55 1.20
N SER A 313 25.93 4.37 1.75
CA SER A 313 24.62 4.68 1.16
C SER A 313 24.51 6.20 1.01
N PRO A 314 24.12 6.72 -0.16
CA PRO A 314 23.93 8.16 -0.35
C PRO A 314 22.86 8.78 0.55
N LEU A 315 21.85 8.00 0.92
CA LEU A 315 20.69 8.47 1.70
C LEU A 315 20.81 8.10 3.19
N GLY A 316 21.58 7.07 3.53
CA GLY A 316 21.65 6.56 4.90
C GLY A 316 20.35 5.91 5.36
N GLY A 317 20.35 5.30 6.54
CA GLY A 317 19.19 4.57 7.04
C GLY A 317 19.53 3.50 8.07
N ILE A 318 18.50 2.84 8.60
CA ILE A 318 18.66 1.66 9.46
C ILE A 318 19.33 0.54 8.65
N ILE A 319 20.28 -0.15 9.28
CA ILE A 319 21.07 -1.22 8.68
C ILE A 319 20.40 -2.56 8.98
N TYR A 320 20.18 -3.36 7.96
CA TYR A 320 19.79 -4.77 8.08
C TYR A 320 20.82 -5.66 7.37
N ILE A 321 20.87 -6.94 7.75
CA ILE A 321 21.67 -7.94 7.06
C ILE A 321 20.74 -8.93 6.38
N ARG A 322 20.90 -9.13 5.07
CA ARG A 322 20.23 -10.21 4.33
C ARG A 322 21.21 -11.34 4.10
N TYR A 323 20.86 -12.53 4.55
CA TYR A 323 21.59 -13.76 4.26
C TYR A 323 20.57 -14.87 4.05
N VAL A 324 20.50 -15.40 2.84
CA VAL A 324 19.35 -16.23 2.41
C VAL A 324 19.74 -17.59 1.86
N LYS A 325 18.85 -18.57 1.94
CA LYS A 325 19.01 -19.91 1.37
C LYS A 325 17.80 -20.28 0.52
N GLN A 326 18.04 -21.01 -0.57
CA GLN A 326 16.94 -21.58 -1.35
C GLN A 326 16.31 -22.77 -0.61
N ALA A 327 15.09 -23.14 -1.01
CA ALA A 327 14.44 -24.34 -0.48
C ALA A 327 15.33 -25.59 -0.62
N GLY A 328 15.39 -26.41 0.44
CA GLY A 328 16.22 -27.62 0.50
C GLY A 328 17.71 -27.38 0.75
N GLN A 329 18.20 -26.13 0.71
CA GLN A 329 19.59 -25.82 1.04
C GLN A 329 19.79 -25.65 2.55
N SER A 330 20.93 -26.11 3.03
CA SER A 330 21.45 -25.74 4.35
C SER A 330 22.69 -24.86 4.18
N ARG A 331 22.78 -23.79 4.98
CA ARG A 331 23.93 -22.89 4.99
C ARG A 331 24.36 -22.66 6.43
N ARG A 332 25.68 -22.69 6.67
CA ARG A 332 26.23 -22.43 8.00
C ARG A 332 26.02 -20.95 8.37
N PRO A 333 25.86 -20.61 9.65
CA PRO A 333 25.84 -19.22 10.07
C PRO A 333 27.15 -18.52 9.70
N ILE A 334 27.06 -17.23 9.37
CA ILE A 334 28.22 -16.36 9.12
C ILE A 334 28.39 -15.37 10.27
N ALA A 335 29.59 -14.81 10.40
CA ALA A 335 29.82 -13.68 11.30
C ALA A 335 29.99 -12.38 10.50
N VAL A 336 29.30 -11.33 10.93
CA VAL A 336 29.38 -9.98 10.34
C VAL A 336 29.65 -8.98 11.46
N SER A 337 30.69 -8.18 11.34
CA SER A 337 31.06 -7.15 12.31
C SER A 337 30.96 -5.76 11.69
N LEU A 338 30.18 -4.87 12.31
CA LEU A 338 29.96 -3.49 11.85
C LEU A 338 30.95 -2.52 12.50
N GLY A 339 31.66 -1.73 11.69
CA GLY A 339 32.59 -0.70 12.15
C GLY A 339 31.92 0.45 12.93
N ASN A 340 32.74 1.24 13.61
CA ASN A 340 32.30 2.25 14.58
C ASN A 340 31.49 3.42 14.00
N THR A 341 31.53 3.63 12.69
CA THR A 341 30.74 4.68 12.02
C THR A 341 29.24 4.39 12.05
N ALA A 342 28.84 3.12 12.17
CA ALA A 342 27.46 2.73 12.39
C ALA A 342 26.97 3.17 13.78
N GLN A 343 25.93 4.00 13.83
CA GLN A 343 25.39 4.61 15.04
C GLN A 343 24.37 3.66 15.69
N PRO A 344 24.56 3.21 16.95
CA PRO A 344 23.55 2.37 17.59
C PRO A 344 22.27 3.15 17.86
N PHE A 345 21.13 2.46 17.92
CA PHE A 345 19.86 3.03 18.36
C PHE A 345 19.09 1.99 19.21
N PRO A 346 17.98 2.36 19.89
CA PRO A 346 17.22 1.42 20.72
C PRO A 346 16.79 0.17 19.94
N LEU A 347 17.33 -0.98 20.35
CA LEU A 347 16.93 -2.30 19.83
C LEU A 347 16.54 -3.22 20.98
N PHE A 348 15.27 -3.62 21.01
CA PHE A 348 14.80 -4.68 21.90
C PHE A 348 14.92 -6.03 21.20
N ARG A 349 15.60 -7.01 21.80
CA ARG A 349 15.60 -8.40 21.33
C ARG A 349 14.83 -9.25 22.32
N GLN A 350 13.81 -9.96 21.84
CA GLN A 350 12.98 -10.83 22.68
C GLN A 350 13.85 -11.84 23.43
N GLY A 351 13.59 -12.01 24.73
CA GLY A 351 14.35 -12.90 25.61
C GLY A 351 15.79 -12.46 25.92
N VAL A 352 16.26 -11.33 25.41
CA VAL A 352 17.63 -10.83 25.62
C VAL A 352 17.65 -9.45 26.26
N THR A 353 16.93 -8.49 25.69
CA THR A 353 16.87 -7.12 26.22
C THR A 353 15.84 -7.05 27.34
N THR A 354 16.18 -6.42 28.46
CA THR A 354 15.25 -6.15 29.56
C THR A 354 14.48 -4.85 29.34
N ASP A 355 13.29 -4.71 29.94
CA ASP A 355 12.51 -3.47 29.87
C ASP A 355 13.27 -2.27 30.45
N SER A 356 14.10 -2.48 31.48
CA SER A 356 14.98 -1.46 32.05
C SER A 356 16.03 -0.97 31.05
N GLN A 357 16.68 -1.89 30.32
CA GLN A 357 17.61 -1.54 29.24
C GLN A 357 16.89 -0.84 28.08
N TRP A 358 15.69 -1.29 27.72
CA TRP A 358 14.85 -0.65 26.71
C TRP A 358 14.58 0.82 27.04
N LYS A 359 14.07 1.07 28.25
CA LYS A 359 13.82 2.44 28.75
C LYS A 359 15.10 3.27 28.80
N ALA A 360 16.23 2.68 29.19
CA ALA A 360 17.52 3.37 29.22
C ALA A 360 17.96 3.81 27.81
N MET A 361 17.90 2.92 26.82
CA MET A 361 18.21 3.25 25.42
C MET A 361 17.28 4.34 24.88
N LEU A 362 15.96 4.22 25.11
CA LEU A 362 14.97 5.20 24.65
C LEU A 362 15.19 6.60 25.26
N ARG A 363 15.61 6.68 26.53
CA ARG A 363 15.96 7.96 27.16
C ARG A 363 17.24 8.57 26.60
N ALA A 364 18.21 7.75 26.21
CA ALA A 364 19.54 8.22 25.81
C ALA A 364 19.67 8.55 24.33
N THR A 365 18.82 7.98 23.47
CA THR A 365 19.05 7.99 22.02
C THR A 365 19.01 9.37 21.38
N LYS A 366 19.93 9.60 20.45
CA LYS A 366 19.92 10.71 19.47
C LYS A 366 19.54 10.28 18.07
N VAL A 367 19.56 8.97 17.80
CA VAL A 367 18.95 8.39 16.59
C VAL A 367 17.45 8.18 16.90
N PRO A 368 16.52 8.83 16.17
CA PRO A 368 15.12 8.97 16.59
C PRO A 368 14.26 7.74 16.28
N PHE A 369 14.88 6.57 16.08
CA PHE A 369 14.20 5.33 15.73
C PHE A 369 14.29 4.32 16.87
N ALA A 370 13.33 3.41 16.92
CA ALA A 370 13.27 2.30 17.85
C ALA A 370 12.85 1.05 17.09
N GLU A 371 13.43 -0.10 17.44
CA GLU A 371 13.14 -1.38 16.80
C GLU A 371 13.02 -2.50 17.83
N GLN A 372 12.06 -3.41 17.63
CA GLN A 372 11.97 -4.67 18.34
C GLN A 372 12.10 -5.84 17.39
N SER A 373 13.01 -6.74 17.70
CA SER A 373 13.20 -8.01 17.02
C SER A 373 12.56 -9.11 17.85
N GLY A 374 11.30 -9.43 17.54
CA GLY A 374 10.58 -10.57 18.11
C GLY A 374 10.82 -11.86 17.33
N GLU A 375 10.39 -12.99 17.88
CA GLU A 375 10.47 -14.29 17.21
C GLU A 375 9.58 -14.36 15.96
N HIS A 376 8.42 -13.71 16.00
CA HIS A 376 7.41 -13.77 14.93
C HIS A 376 7.18 -12.43 14.21
N VAL A 377 7.71 -11.31 14.71
CA VAL A 377 7.48 -9.97 14.15
C VAL A 377 8.72 -9.08 14.31
N ILE A 378 8.86 -8.09 13.44
CA ILE A 378 9.76 -6.95 13.64
C ILE A 378 8.90 -5.70 13.78
N ILE A 379 9.12 -4.87 14.80
CA ILE A 379 8.39 -3.61 14.99
C ILE A 379 9.38 -2.47 14.85
N THR A 380 9.14 -1.51 13.95
CA THR A 380 10.07 -0.41 13.68
C THR A 380 9.33 0.92 13.60
N GLY A 381 9.83 1.95 14.29
CA GLY A 381 9.18 3.27 14.28
C GLY A 381 9.98 4.31 15.05
N LEU A 382 9.29 5.33 15.56
CA LEU A 382 9.90 6.44 16.26
C LEU A 382 10.19 6.10 17.73
N ALA A 383 11.41 6.42 18.18
CA ALA A 383 11.80 6.23 19.57
C ALA A 383 10.96 7.06 20.53
N ALA A 384 10.57 8.28 20.14
CA ALA A 384 9.72 9.14 20.94
C ALA A 384 8.35 8.48 21.23
N ASP A 385 7.76 7.84 20.23
CA ASP A 385 6.45 7.19 20.34
C ASP A 385 6.53 5.92 21.19
N ALA A 386 7.55 5.07 20.96
CA ALA A 386 7.79 3.89 21.78
C ALA A 386 8.05 4.26 23.26
N LYS A 387 8.73 5.39 23.50
CA LYS A 387 9.03 5.89 24.85
C LYS A 387 7.77 6.25 25.64
N ILE A 388 6.75 6.83 25.00
CA ILE A 388 5.47 7.15 25.66
C ILE A 388 4.91 5.90 26.35
N HIS A 389 4.93 4.76 25.67
CA HIS A 389 4.38 3.50 26.17
C HIS A 389 5.31 2.78 27.14
N ALA A 390 6.62 2.83 26.89
CA ALA A 390 7.60 2.30 27.84
C ALA A 390 7.51 3.02 29.20
N ASP A 391 7.36 4.34 29.22
CA ASP A 391 7.19 5.12 30.45
C ASP A 391 5.87 4.80 31.16
N LYS A 392 4.80 4.47 30.42
CA LYS A 392 3.52 3.97 30.95
C LYS A 392 3.56 2.54 31.50
N GLY A 393 4.72 1.89 31.47
CA GLY A 393 4.89 0.54 32.00
C GLY A 393 4.65 -0.57 30.98
N GLN A 394 4.80 -0.32 29.68
CA GLN A 394 4.71 -1.39 28.68
C GLN A 394 5.80 -2.43 28.94
N GLU A 395 5.38 -3.68 29.14
CA GLU A 395 6.26 -4.84 29.15
C GLU A 395 6.50 -5.30 27.71
N GLN A 396 7.72 -5.21 27.20
CA GLN A 396 7.96 -5.48 25.78
C GLN A 396 7.74 -6.97 25.43
N GLN A 397 7.94 -7.86 26.40
CA GLN A 397 7.63 -9.28 26.22
C GLN A 397 6.12 -9.50 25.97
N ALA A 398 5.25 -8.82 26.73
CA ALA A 398 3.79 -8.92 26.54
C ALA A 398 3.35 -8.37 25.17
N LEU A 399 3.99 -7.29 24.69
CA LEU A 399 3.74 -6.74 23.36
C LEU A 399 4.09 -7.76 22.26
N LEU A 400 5.29 -8.34 22.29
CA LEU A 400 5.75 -9.31 21.29
C LEU A 400 4.98 -10.63 21.37
N SER A 401 4.57 -11.06 22.56
CA SER A 401 3.66 -12.20 22.74
C SER A 401 2.28 -11.93 22.13
N THR A 402 1.73 -10.72 22.26
CA THR A 402 0.46 -10.34 21.63
C THR A 402 0.55 -10.44 20.10
N TYR A 403 1.62 -9.93 19.49
CA TYR A 403 1.85 -10.10 18.05
C TYR A 403 2.03 -11.58 17.65
N THR A 404 2.71 -12.37 18.49
CA THR A 404 2.87 -13.82 18.28
C THR A 404 1.51 -14.52 18.24
N ASP A 405 0.62 -14.22 19.18
CA ASP A 405 -0.73 -14.79 19.23
C ASP A 405 -1.56 -14.41 17.99
N MET A 406 -1.47 -13.15 17.57
CA MET A 406 -2.15 -12.66 16.37
C MET A 406 -1.66 -13.37 15.11
N ILE A 407 -0.34 -13.41 14.89
CA ILE A 407 0.26 -14.06 13.72
C ILE A 407 -0.06 -15.57 13.75
N GLY A 408 0.01 -16.20 14.92
CA GLY A 408 -0.32 -17.61 15.12
C GLY A 408 -1.78 -17.94 14.82
N ALA A 409 -2.73 -17.09 15.20
CA ALA A 409 -4.15 -17.25 14.85
C ALA A 409 -4.36 -17.18 13.33
N GLN A 410 -3.62 -16.30 12.65
CA GLN A 410 -3.66 -16.19 11.20
C GLN A 410 -2.97 -17.37 10.49
N ASP A 411 -1.87 -17.90 11.04
CA ASP A 411 -1.27 -19.16 10.56
C ASP A 411 -2.26 -20.32 10.69
N LYS A 412 -2.93 -20.42 11.84
CA LYS A 412 -3.90 -21.47 12.14
C LYS A 412 -5.06 -21.46 11.15
N ILE A 413 -5.72 -20.31 10.92
CA ILE A 413 -6.84 -20.24 9.96
C ILE A 413 -6.39 -20.50 8.52
N SER A 414 -5.12 -20.25 8.20
CA SER A 414 -4.49 -20.66 6.94
C SER A 414 -4.19 -22.17 6.87
N GLY A 415 -4.55 -22.96 7.87
CA GLY A 415 -4.25 -24.38 7.96
C GLY A 415 -2.76 -24.67 8.05
N LEU A 416 -1.97 -23.76 8.62
CA LEU A 416 -0.54 -23.93 8.86
C LEU A 416 -0.30 -24.46 10.27
N SER A 417 0.54 -25.48 10.41
CA SER A 417 0.96 -26.01 11.70
C SER A 417 2.37 -26.58 11.64
N THR A 418 3.14 -26.41 12.72
CA THR A 418 4.49 -26.98 12.84
C THR A 418 4.48 -28.52 12.83
N ALA A 419 3.35 -29.13 13.19
CA ALA A 419 3.16 -30.58 13.18
C ALA A 419 2.86 -31.16 11.77
N GLU A 420 2.62 -30.33 10.75
CA GLU A 420 2.30 -30.84 9.41
C GLU A 420 3.50 -31.58 8.80
N PRO A 421 3.29 -32.79 8.24
CA PRO A 421 4.38 -33.55 7.62
C PRO A 421 4.88 -32.86 6.34
N ASN A 422 3.98 -32.23 5.58
CA ASN A 422 4.33 -31.52 4.36
C ASN A 422 4.89 -30.12 4.69
N PRO A 423 6.15 -29.81 4.31
CA PRO A 423 6.72 -28.49 4.53
C PRO A 423 5.92 -27.35 3.90
N ARG A 424 5.09 -27.60 2.88
CA ARG A 424 4.19 -26.61 2.28
C ARG A 424 3.17 -26.04 3.27
N ASP A 425 2.79 -26.82 4.27
CA ASP A 425 1.73 -26.49 5.24
C ASP A 425 2.29 -26.13 6.62
N ARG A 426 3.60 -25.84 6.72
CA ARG A 426 4.23 -25.31 7.93
C ARG A 426 4.28 -23.77 7.90
N PRO A 427 4.15 -23.09 9.05
CA PRO A 427 4.36 -21.64 9.16
C PRO A 427 5.73 -21.21 8.61
N SER A 428 5.85 -19.93 8.26
CA SER A 428 7.14 -19.39 7.85
C SER A 428 8.08 -19.23 9.05
N SER A 429 9.38 -19.32 8.78
CA SER A 429 10.41 -18.82 9.71
C SER A 429 10.79 -17.36 9.45
N LEU A 430 10.25 -16.74 8.39
CA LEU A 430 10.35 -15.31 8.16
C LEU A 430 9.35 -14.57 9.05
N ARG A 431 9.53 -13.26 9.17
CA ARG A 431 8.70 -12.40 10.03
C ARG A 431 8.15 -11.22 9.20
N PRO A 432 6.86 -10.87 9.29
CA PRO A 432 6.40 -9.58 8.81
C PRO A 432 6.96 -8.46 9.70
N MET A 433 7.08 -7.26 9.13
CA MET A 433 7.35 -6.03 9.86
C MET A 433 6.04 -5.28 10.13
N VAL A 434 5.97 -4.60 11.28
CA VAL A 434 5.02 -3.52 11.55
C VAL A 434 5.82 -2.23 11.64
N VAL A 435 5.53 -1.29 10.75
CA VAL A 435 6.33 -0.06 10.59
C VAL A 435 5.45 1.16 10.79
N GLN A 436 5.88 2.11 11.61
CA GLN A 436 5.22 3.42 11.66
C GLN A 436 5.50 4.20 10.36
N THR A 437 4.45 4.63 9.67
CA THR A 437 4.50 5.38 8.41
C THR A 437 3.95 6.79 8.55
N ARG A 438 3.95 7.55 7.46
CA ARG A 438 3.46 8.94 7.42
C ARG A 438 1.98 9.05 7.78
N ASN A 439 1.56 10.21 8.26
CA ASN A 439 0.23 10.46 8.82
C ASN A 439 -0.84 10.78 7.77
N ASP A 440 -0.44 11.17 6.56
CA ASP A 440 -1.32 11.52 5.45
C ASP A 440 -1.65 10.33 4.54
N VAL A 441 -1.49 9.11 5.06
CA VAL A 441 -1.95 7.87 4.43
C VAL A 441 -2.81 7.07 5.38
N TYR A 442 -3.58 6.16 4.81
CA TYR A 442 -4.20 5.09 5.55
C TYR A 442 -3.18 3.99 5.88
N PRO A 443 -3.49 3.17 6.89
CA PRO A 443 -2.86 1.88 7.06
C PRO A 443 -2.83 1.12 5.74
N ASN A 444 -1.72 0.45 5.46
CA ASN A 444 -1.57 -0.32 4.24
C ASN A 444 -0.49 -1.40 4.37
N SER A 445 -0.59 -2.40 3.51
CA SER A 445 0.30 -3.55 3.52
C SER A 445 1.01 -3.74 2.19
N TRP A 446 2.28 -4.10 2.25
CA TRP A 446 3.09 -4.40 1.07
C TRP A 446 4.18 -5.39 1.43
N HIS A 447 5.02 -5.75 0.45
CA HIS A 447 6.19 -6.58 0.70
C HIS A 447 6.95 -6.13 1.96
N TYR A 448 7.20 -7.11 2.82
CA TYR A 448 7.85 -7.05 4.12
C TYR A 448 7.05 -6.43 5.26
N ARG A 449 6.06 -5.55 5.01
CA ARG A 449 5.53 -4.68 6.08
C ARG A 449 4.04 -4.33 6.00
N ALA A 450 3.42 -4.33 7.18
CA ALA A 450 2.24 -3.53 7.50
C ALA A 450 2.70 -2.13 7.95
N ALA A 451 2.24 -1.08 7.27
CA ALA A 451 2.57 0.30 7.56
C ALA A 451 1.40 0.99 8.27
N ILE A 452 1.67 1.55 9.44
CA ILE A 452 0.66 2.14 10.33
C ILE A 452 0.99 3.62 10.54
N PRO A 453 0.10 4.57 10.22
CA PRO A 453 0.37 6.00 10.41
C PRO A 453 0.86 6.29 11.83
N SER A 454 1.93 7.09 11.96
CA SER A 454 2.62 7.29 13.24
C SER A 454 1.73 7.85 14.35
N GLN A 455 0.65 8.54 14.00
CA GLN A 455 -0.36 9.02 14.95
C GLN A 455 -1.10 7.89 15.70
N TYR A 456 -1.18 6.67 15.14
CA TYR A 456 -1.74 5.48 15.79
C TYR A 456 -0.65 4.69 16.53
N HIS A 457 0.28 5.39 17.18
CA HIS A 457 1.44 4.77 17.81
C HIS A 457 1.09 3.80 18.95
N ASP A 458 -0.06 3.99 19.60
CA ASP A 458 -0.53 3.07 20.64
C ASP A 458 -0.92 1.72 20.06
N GLU A 459 -1.54 1.68 18.88
CA GLU A 459 -1.84 0.44 18.15
C GLU A 459 -0.59 -0.26 17.56
N VAL A 460 0.61 0.28 17.79
CA VAL A 460 1.90 -0.34 17.42
C VAL A 460 2.74 -0.71 18.65
N TRP A 461 2.80 0.18 19.64
CA TRP A 461 3.73 0.09 20.77
C TRP A 461 3.07 -0.29 22.11
N TRP A 462 1.74 -0.39 22.16
CA TRP A 462 0.99 -0.62 23.40
C TRP A 462 0.15 -1.90 23.31
N HIS A 463 0.54 -2.92 24.09
CA HIS A 463 -0.12 -4.23 24.02
C HIS A 463 -1.65 -4.18 24.23
N PRO A 464 -2.22 -3.35 25.12
CA PRO A 464 -3.66 -3.28 25.30
C PRO A 464 -4.40 -2.75 24.06
N SER A 465 -3.79 -1.81 23.31
CA SER A 465 -4.35 -1.28 22.06
C SER A 465 -4.14 -2.28 20.92
N VAL A 466 -2.92 -2.82 20.74
CA VAL A 466 -2.60 -3.84 19.73
C VAL A 466 -3.54 -5.06 19.84
N ARG A 467 -3.80 -5.52 21.07
CA ARG A 467 -4.71 -6.65 21.35
C ARG A 467 -6.15 -6.41 20.88
N LYS A 468 -6.56 -5.16 20.62
CA LYS A 468 -7.92 -4.80 20.16
C LYS A 468 -7.94 -4.16 18.77
N SER A 469 -6.78 -4.08 18.11
CA SER A 469 -6.61 -3.36 16.86
C SER A 469 -7.05 -4.20 15.66
N TRP A 470 -8.30 -4.01 15.22
CA TRP A 470 -8.76 -4.58 13.94
C TRP A 470 -7.85 -4.14 12.79
N MET A 471 -7.36 -2.89 12.83
CA MET A 471 -6.43 -2.33 11.86
C MET A 471 -5.17 -3.19 11.70
N ILE A 472 -4.47 -3.50 12.79
CA ILE A 472 -3.24 -4.30 12.71
C ILE A 472 -3.55 -5.72 12.22
N TRP A 473 -4.65 -6.32 12.66
CA TRP A 473 -5.00 -7.69 12.25
C TRP A 473 -5.32 -7.73 10.77
N HIS A 474 -6.03 -6.73 10.27
CA HIS A 474 -6.40 -6.54 8.88
C HIS A 474 -5.15 -6.38 8.01
N GLU A 475 -4.26 -5.45 8.37
CA GLU A 475 -3.01 -5.24 7.60
C GLU A 475 -2.14 -6.50 7.55
N LEU A 476 -1.90 -7.16 8.68
CA LEU A 476 -1.17 -8.43 8.69
C LEU A 476 -1.92 -9.54 7.92
N GLY A 477 -3.24 -9.48 7.87
CA GLY A 477 -4.09 -10.38 7.08
C GLY A 477 -3.87 -10.22 5.58
N HIS A 478 -3.65 -9.01 5.07
CA HIS A 478 -3.39 -8.77 3.65
C HIS A 478 -2.19 -9.58 3.16
N HIS A 479 -1.16 -9.75 4.00
CA HIS A 479 0.01 -10.56 3.61
C HIS A 479 -0.37 -12.00 3.25
N ARG A 480 -1.45 -12.53 3.82
CA ARG A 480 -1.80 -13.95 3.80
C ARG A 480 -2.78 -14.33 2.69
N GLN A 481 -3.44 -13.36 2.08
CA GLN A 481 -4.42 -13.59 1.03
C GLN A 481 -3.84 -14.40 -0.13
N GLN A 482 -4.66 -15.28 -0.70
CA GLN A 482 -4.27 -16.14 -1.81
C GLN A 482 -4.92 -15.64 -3.10
N THR A 483 -4.50 -14.44 -3.51
CA THR A 483 -5.09 -13.68 -4.63
C THR A 483 -5.02 -14.41 -5.97
N ASP A 484 -4.05 -15.31 -6.13
CA ASP A 484 -3.87 -16.12 -7.34
C ASP A 484 -4.81 -17.34 -7.42
N THR A 485 -5.78 -17.47 -6.50
CA THR A 485 -6.65 -18.65 -6.42
C THR A 485 -8.09 -18.41 -6.04
N TRP A 486 -8.37 -17.80 -4.89
CA TRP A 486 -9.74 -17.68 -4.38
C TRP A 486 -10.10 -16.30 -3.83
N SER A 487 -9.16 -15.34 -3.83
CA SER A 487 -9.41 -13.94 -3.47
C SER A 487 -9.28 -13.04 -4.69
N TRP A 488 -10.40 -12.72 -5.35
CA TRP A 488 -10.41 -11.85 -6.54
C TRP A 488 -10.47 -10.36 -6.17
N GLU A 489 -10.34 -9.47 -7.16
CA GLU A 489 -10.18 -8.02 -6.96
C GLU A 489 -11.26 -7.43 -6.05
N ALA A 490 -12.52 -7.74 -6.32
CA ALA A 490 -13.66 -7.15 -5.61
C ALA A 490 -13.81 -7.57 -4.14
N VAL A 491 -13.08 -8.61 -3.69
CA VAL A 491 -13.16 -9.12 -2.30
C VAL A 491 -11.85 -9.00 -1.52
N VAL A 492 -10.86 -8.28 -2.04
CA VAL A 492 -9.57 -8.11 -1.33
C VAL A 492 -9.78 -7.50 0.05
N GLU A 493 -10.70 -6.55 0.21
CA GLU A 493 -11.03 -5.94 1.51
C GLU A 493 -11.96 -6.80 2.39
N SER A 494 -12.38 -7.95 1.91
CA SER A 494 -13.32 -8.85 2.58
C SER A 494 -12.65 -10.16 3.00
N THR A 495 -11.88 -10.80 2.10
CA THR A 495 -11.15 -12.04 2.41
C THR A 495 -10.03 -11.80 3.40
N VAL A 496 -9.44 -10.60 3.44
CA VAL A 496 -8.49 -10.20 4.48
C VAL A 496 -9.10 -10.31 5.88
N ASN A 497 -10.39 -10.02 6.02
CA ASN A 497 -11.07 -10.03 7.32
C ASN A 497 -11.37 -11.44 7.84
N ILE A 498 -11.15 -12.50 7.05
CA ILE A 498 -11.13 -13.89 7.57
C ILE A 498 -10.02 -14.04 8.62
N TYR A 499 -8.86 -13.41 8.37
CA TYR A 499 -7.73 -13.39 9.29
C TYR A 499 -8.04 -12.54 10.52
N SER A 500 -8.64 -11.35 10.34
CA SER A 500 -9.04 -10.47 11.44
C SER A 500 -10.05 -11.14 12.38
N LEU A 501 -11.06 -11.83 11.82
CA LEU A 501 -12.02 -12.61 12.60
C LEU A 501 -11.35 -13.75 13.37
N ALA A 502 -10.40 -14.46 12.74
CA ALA A 502 -9.66 -15.54 13.40
C ALA A 502 -8.85 -15.03 14.60
N VAL A 503 -8.20 -13.87 14.47
CA VAL A 503 -7.50 -13.21 15.58
C VAL A 503 -8.48 -12.86 16.70
N GLY A 504 -9.58 -12.17 16.39
CA GLY A 504 -10.59 -11.80 17.39
C GLY A 504 -11.10 -12.99 18.18
N ARG A 505 -11.44 -14.09 17.49
CA ARG A 505 -11.85 -15.36 18.13
C ARG A 505 -10.74 -15.96 18.99
N SER A 506 -9.50 -16.00 18.51
CA SER A 506 -8.36 -16.55 19.25
C SER A 506 -8.04 -15.76 20.52
N LEU A 507 -8.31 -14.46 20.54
CA LEU A 507 -8.10 -13.58 21.69
C LEU A 507 -9.30 -13.53 22.64
N GLY A 508 -10.38 -14.27 22.35
CA GLY A 508 -11.61 -14.29 23.15
C GLY A 508 -12.37 -12.97 23.12
N LEU A 509 -12.23 -12.20 22.03
CA LEU A 509 -12.93 -10.93 21.86
C LEU A 509 -14.35 -11.17 21.30
N PRO A 510 -15.29 -10.25 21.56
CA PRO A 510 -16.63 -10.34 20.97
C PRO A 510 -16.58 -10.45 19.45
N ASP A 511 -17.55 -11.19 18.90
CA ASP A 511 -17.80 -11.23 17.46
C ASP A 511 -18.14 -9.84 16.90
N ARG A 512 -18.22 -9.76 15.57
CA ARG A 512 -18.70 -8.57 14.87
C ARG A 512 -20.11 -8.17 15.36
N PRO A 513 -20.50 -6.90 15.19
CA PRO A 513 -21.85 -6.45 15.54
C PRO A 513 -22.95 -7.15 14.72
N VAL A 514 -24.05 -7.57 15.38
CA VAL A 514 -25.26 -8.15 14.74
C VAL A 514 -25.84 -7.26 13.62
N LYS A 515 -25.58 -5.95 13.63
CA LYS A 515 -26.03 -5.03 12.57
C LYS A 515 -25.49 -5.39 11.18
N GLU A 516 -24.32 -6.04 11.09
CA GLU A 516 -23.76 -6.51 9.81
C GLU A 516 -24.50 -7.73 9.28
N TRP A 517 -24.88 -8.65 10.16
CA TRP A 517 -25.79 -9.73 9.78
C TRP A 517 -27.12 -9.18 9.27
N ASN A 518 -27.68 -8.18 9.96
CA ASN A 518 -28.93 -7.56 9.52
C ASN A 518 -28.79 -6.80 8.18
N ALA A 519 -27.65 -6.15 7.93
CA ALA A 519 -27.36 -5.51 6.64
C ALA A 519 -27.27 -6.56 5.51
N ALA A 520 -26.59 -7.67 5.74
CA ALA A 520 -26.52 -8.79 4.82
C ALA A 520 -27.89 -9.41 4.52
N LYS A 521 -28.76 -9.59 5.53
CA LYS A 521 -30.15 -10.02 5.33
C LYS A 521 -30.93 -9.07 4.41
N LYS A 522 -30.77 -7.75 4.61
CA LYS A 522 -31.38 -6.74 3.74
C LYS A 522 -30.85 -6.84 2.31
N TYR A 523 -29.55 -7.06 2.13
CA TYR A 523 -28.96 -7.30 0.81
C TYR A 523 -29.53 -8.57 0.15
N LEU A 524 -29.60 -9.68 0.87
CA LEU A 524 -30.14 -10.96 0.36
C LEU A 524 -31.61 -10.85 -0.08
N ALA A 525 -32.41 -10.03 0.60
CA ALA A 525 -33.82 -9.77 0.31
C ALA A 525 -34.06 -8.88 -0.92
N GLN A 526 -33.02 -8.28 -1.51
CA GLN A 526 -33.16 -7.48 -2.73
C GLN A 526 -33.52 -8.35 -3.93
N ALA A 527 -34.19 -7.73 -4.92
CA ALA A 527 -34.47 -8.36 -6.20
C ALA A 527 -33.17 -8.84 -6.88
N PRO A 528 -33.16 -9.99 -7.59
CA PRO A 528 -31.95 -10.54 -8.21
C PRO A 528 -31.19 -9.57 -9.13
N SER A 529 -31.90 -8.68 -9.83
CA SER A 529 -31.29 -7.67 -10.71
C SER A 529 -30.47 -6.60 -9.97
N LYS A 530 -30.73 -6.39 -8.67
CA LYS A 530 -30.02 -5.43 -7.82
C LYS A 530 -28.86 -6.07 -7.03
N LYS A 531 -28.72 -7.40 -7.08
CA LYS A 531 -27.69 -8.14 -6.34
C LYS A 531 -26.48 -8.41 -7.22
N VAL A 532 -25.44 -7.61 -7.02
CA VAL A 532 -24.11 -7.81 -7.61
C VAL A 532 -23.12 -7.93 -6.47
N PHE A 533 -22.64 -9.14 -6.21
CA PHE A 533 -21.79 -9.41 -5.03
C PHE A 533 -20.50 -8.59 -5.02
N ASP A 534 -19.89 -8.41 -6.18
CA ASP A 534 -18.66 -7.64 -6.34
C ASP A 534 -18.81 -6.15 -6.00
N ASP A 535 -20.02 -5.62 -6.10
CA ASP A 535 -20.33 -4.21 -5.80
C ASP A 535 -20.81 -4.02 -4.35
N ALA A 536 -20.99 -5.11 -3.60
CA ALA A 536 -21.46 -5.06 -2.22
C ALA A 536 -20.37 -4.54 -1.27
N ASP A 537 -20.78 -3.88 -0.19
CA ASP A 537 -19.89 -3.46 0.89
C ASP A 537 -19.06 -4.62 1.44
N ALA A 538 -17.81 -4.34 1.83
CA ALA A 538 -16.86 -5.36 2.26
C ALA A 538 -17.36 -6.18 3.46
N PHE A 539 -18.12 -5.60 4.39
CA PHE A 539 -18.69 -6.36 5.50
C PHE A 539 -19.89 -7.21 5.11
N ILE A 540 -20.66 -6.82 4.07
CA ILE A 540 -21.70 -7.68 3.49
C ILE A 540 -21.04 -8.90 2.83
N GLN A 541 -19.97 -8.67 2.06
CA GLN A 541 -19.18 -9.76 1.47
C GLN A 541 -18.56 -10.66 2.55
N LEU A 542 -18.03 -10.08 3.63
CA LEU A 542 -17.49 -10.82 4.77
C LEU A 542 -18.54 -11.70 5.44
N VAL A 543 -19.81 -11.28 5.53
CA VAL A 543 -20.88 -12.14 6.06
C VAL A 543 -21.03 -13.43 5.25
N MET A 544 -20.98 -13.38 3.92
CA MET A 544 -21.04 -14.58 3.07
C MET A 544 -19.85 -15.52 3.35
N LEU A 545 -18.66 -14.94 3.54
CA LEU A 545 -17.44 -15.67 3.87
C LEU A 545 -17.52 -16.30 5.27
N GLU A 546 -18.01 -15.58 6.27
CA GLU A 546 -18.19 -16.15 7.61
C GLU A 546 -19.32 -17.21 7.63
N GLN A 547 -20.38 -17.04 6.84
CA GLN A 547 -21.44 -18.04 6.70
C GLN A 547 -20.90 -19.39 6.20
N VAL A 548 -20.00 -19.41 5.21
CA VAL A 548 -19.43 -20.69 4.74
C VAL A 548 -18.62 -21.38 5.84
N ARG A 549 -17.89 -20.61 6.67
CA ARG A 549 -17.19 -21.15 7.84
C ARG A 549 -18.16 -21.76 8.83
N VAL A 550 -19.19 -21.01 9.24
CA VAL A 550 -20.17 -21.45 10.25
C VAL A 550 -21.00 -22.63 9.75
N ALA A 551 -21.39 -22.64 8.48
CA ALA A 551 -22.24 -23.68 7.90
C ALA A 551 -21.50 -25.01 7.65
N PHE A 552 -20.18 -24.98 7.39
CA PHE A 552 -19.43 -26.12 6.84
C PHE A 552 -18.22 -26.53 7.69
N GLY A 553 -18.39 -26.60 9.01
CA GLY A 553 -17.40 -27.22 9.90
C GLY A 553 -16.39 -26.27 10.54
N GLY A 554 -16.74 -24.98 10.67
CA GLY A 554 -15.93 -23.99 11.37
C GLY A 554 -14.63 -23.70 10.62
N ASP A 555 -13.55 -23.48 11.38
CA ASP A 555 -12.24 -23.11 10.83
C ASP A 555 -11.66 -24.19 9.89
N ARG A 556 -12.10 -25.46 10.02
CA ARG A 556 -11.70 -26.56 9.12
C ARG A 556 -12.01 -26.24 7.65
N PHE A 557 -13.10 -25.52 7.37
CA PHE A 557 -13.42 -25.09 6.02
C PHE A 557 -12.28 -24.28 5.39
N TYR A 558 -11.78 -23.27 6.12
CA TYR A 558 -10.69 -22.44 5.65
C TYR A 558 -9.34 -23.13 5.70
N HIS A 559 -9.10 -24.04 6.66
CA HIS A 559 -7.89 -24.88 6.64
C HIS A 559 -7.80 -25.66 5.32
N GLU A 560 -8.89 -26.33 4.92
CA GLU A 560 -8.96 -27.09 3.67
C GLU A 560 -8.84 -26.19 2.44
N MET A 561 -9.51 -25.04 2.42
CA MET A 561 -9.44 -24.10 1.32
C MET A 561 -8.00 -23.61 1.09
N HIS A 562 -7.28 -23.26 2.15
CA HIS A 562 -5.90 -22.83 2.06
C HIS A 562 -4.94 -23.96 1.66
N LYS A 563 -5.08 -25.17 2.23
CA LYS A 563 -4.24 -26.33 1.89
C LYS A 563 -4.40 -26.72 0.41
N ARG A 564 -5.65 -26.82 -0.06
CA ARG A 564 -5.95 -27.17 -1.45
C ARG A 564 -5.56 -26.07 -2.41
N SER A 565 -5.72 -24.82 -2.01
CA SER A 565 -5.17 -23.70 -2.74
C SER A 565 -3.66 -23.77 -2.83
N ARG A 566 -2.89 -23.93 -1.74
CA ARG A 566 -1.42 -24.08 -1.84
C ARG A 566 -0.98 -25.22 -2.76
N ALA A 567 -1.76 -26.30 -2.86
CA ALA A 567 -1.51 -27.41 -3.77
C ALA A 567 -2.01 -27.21 -5.21
N GLY A 568 -2.92 -26.26 -5.43
CA GLY A 568 -3.62 -26.05 -6.70
C GLY A 568 -2.85 -25.20 -7.71
N ARG A 569 -3.38 -25.10 -8.93
CA ARG A 569 -2.85 -24.24 -9.99
C ARG A 569 -3.20 -22.76 -9.75
N ILE A 570 -2.34 -21.85 -10.21
CA ILE A 570 -2.65 -20.41 -10.26
C ILE A 570 -3.82 -20.20 -11.23
N GLN A 571 -4.74 -19.32 -10.88
CA GLN A 571 -5.89 -18.93 -11.68
C GLN A 571 -5.62 -17.58 -12.36
N SER A 572 -5.95 -17.45 -13.64
CA SER A 572 -5.79 -16.18 -14.38
C SER A 572 -7.12 -15.46 -14.50
N GLY A 573 -7.24 -14.29 -13.88
CA GLY A 573 -8.42 -13.42 -13.95
C GLY A 573 -9.58 -13.85 -13.05
N ASP A 574 -10.41 -12.88 -12.69
CA ASP A 574 -11.47 -13.00 -11.69
C ASP A 574 -12.46 -14.13 -11.98
N ALA A 575 -12.84 -14.34 -13.24
CA ALA A 575 -13.77 -15.43 -13.61
C ALA A 575 -13.23 -16.81 -13.21
N ASN A 576 -11.93 -17.06 -13.39
CA ASN A 576 -11.29 -18.33 -13.00
C ASN A 576 -11.08 -18.42 -11.49
N ILE A 577 -10.73 -17.32 -10.82
CA ILE A 577 -10.61 -17.27 -9.35
C ILE A 577 -11.95 -17.56 -8.67
N LYS A 578 -13.04 -16.95 -9.16
CA LYS A 578 -14.41 -17.20 -8.68
C LYS A 578 -14.85 -18.63 -8.96
N HIS A 579 -14.58 -19.15 -10.16
CA HIS A 579 -14.84 -20.55 -10.49
C HIS A 579 -14.11 -21.48 -9.51
N TYR A 580 -12.83 -21.23 -9.26
CA TYR A 580 -12.02 -22.01 -8.32
C TYR A 580 -12.58 -21.93 -6.88
N PHE A 581 -12.90 -20.73 -6.38
CA PHE A 581 -13.48 -20.54 -5.06
C PHE A 581 -14.80 -21.33 -4.90
N MET A 582 -15.76 -21.14 -5.81
CA MET A 582 -17.08 -21.75 -5.71
C MET A 582 -17.05 -23.28 -5.82
N THR A 583 -16.27 -23.81 -6.76
CA THR A 583 -16.15 -25.27 -6.94
C THR A 583 -15.40 -25.93 -5.78
N LEU A 584 -14.35 -25.30 -5.27
CA LEU A 584 -13.60 -25.78 -4.11
C LEU A 584 -14.44 -25.70 -2.83
N ALA A 585 -15.22 -24.64 -2.65
CA ALA A 585 -16.16 -24.51 -1.53
C ALA A 585 -17.21 -25.63 -1.56
N ALA A 586 -17.82 -25.91 -2.72
CA ALA A 586 -18.78 -27.01 -2.88
C ALA A 586 -18.14 -28.37 -2.58
N GLN A 587 -16.90 -28.58 -3.02
CA GLN A 587 -16.14 -29.79 -2.75
C GLN A 587 -15.83 -29.97 -1.26
N ILE A 588 -15.40 -28.92 -0.57
CA ILE A 588 -15.09 -28.96 0.88
C ILE A 588 -16.38 -29.17 1.69
N ALA A 589 -17.47 -28.50 1.31
CA ALA A 589 -18.77 -28.66 1.94
C ALA A 589 -19.41 -30.02 1.65
N GLY A 590 -19.02 -30.69 0.55
CA GLY A 590 -19.66 -31.90 0.07
C GLY A 590 -21.11 -31.67 -0.37
N LYS A 591 -21.44 -30.45 -0.82
CA LYS A 591 -22.80 -30.00 -1.18
C LYS A 591 -22.80 -29.16 -2.44
N ASN A 592 -23.89 -29.23 -3.20
CA ASN A 592 -24.11 -28.32 -4.31
C ASN A 592 -24.45 -26.92 -3.79
N LEU A 593 -23.53 -25.96 -3.95
CA LEU A 593 -23.69 -24.58 -3.49
C LEU A 593 -24.18 -23.61 -4.59
N SER A 594 -24.70 -24.14 -5.72
CA SER A 594 -25.18 -23.32 -6.84
C SER A 594 -26.23 -22.29 -6.43
N ASP A 595 -27.26 -22.72 -5.70
CA ASP A 595 -28.33 -21.84 -5.22
C ASP A 595 -27.80 -20.81 -4.21
N TYR A 596 -26.94 -21.24 -3.28
CA TYR A 596 -26.31 -20.36 -2.29
C TYR A 596 -25.54 -19.19 -2.95
N PHE A 597 -24.62 -19.49 -3.87
CA PHE A 597 -23.85 -18.46 -4.56
C PHE A 597 -24.70 -17.60 -5.51
N THR A 598 -25.73 -18.18 -6.11
CA THR A 598 -26.69 -17.42 -6.93
C THR A 598 -27.47 -16.41 -6.10
N LYS A 599 -27.97 -16.80 -4.91
CA LYS A 599 -28.70 -15.92 -3.99
C LYS A 599 -27.85 -14.76 -3.48
N TRP A 600 -26.56 -14.99 -3.25
CA TRP A 600 -25.58 -13.97 -2.89
C TRP A 600 -25.20 -13.02 -4.05
N GLY A 601 -25.57 -13.36 -5.29
CA GLY A 601 -25.31 -12.52 -6.47
C GLY A 601 -23.94 -12.75 -7.11
N LEU A 602 -23.28 -13.88 -6.86
CA LEU A 602 -21.99 -14.22 -7.51
C LEU A 602 -22.15 -14.64 -8.98
N LYS A 603 -23.38 -14.96 -9.41
CA LYS A 603 -23.74 -15.35 -10.80
C LYS A 603 -22.80 -16.44 -11.37
N PRO A 604 -22.82 -17.67 -10.82
CA PRO A 604 -21.93 -18.74 -11.27
C PRO A 604 -22.08 -19.03 -12.77
N GLU A 605 -20.96 -19.09 -13.49
CA GLU A 605 -20.94 -19.47 -14.92
C GLU A 605 -21.44 -20.92 -15.13
N PRO A 606 -21.93 -21.28 -16.35
CA PRO A 606 -22.40 -22.63 -16.64
C PRO A 606 -21.41 -23.75 -16.28
N ARG A 607 -20.11 -23.52 -16.50
CA ARG A 607 -19.06 -24.47 -16.11
C ARG A 607 -18.98 -24.67 -14.59
N THR A 608 -19.20 -23.61 -13.81
CA THR A 608 -19.17 -23.67 -12.35
C THR A 608 -20.40 -24.39 -11.82
N LEU A 609 -21.57 -24.12 -12.38
CA LEU A 609 -22.81 -24.83 -12.05
C LEU A 609 -22.68 -26.33 -12.31
N LYS A 610 -22.11 -26.71 -13.48
CA LYS A 610 -21.86 -28.11 -13.84
C LYS A 610 -20.91 -28.82 -12.88
N GLU A 611 -19.88 -28.14 -12.38
CA GLU A 611 -18.95 -28.73 -11.40
C GLU A 611 -19.61 -28.89 -10.02
N MET A 612 -20.37 -27.89 -9.57
CA MET A 612 -21.06 -27.95 -8.28
C MET A 612 -22.23 -28.94 -8.27
N SER A 613 -22.87 -29.23 -9.41
CA SER A 613 -23.98 -30.18 -9.51
C SER A 613 -23.59 -31.65 -9.30
N LYS A 614 -22.29 -31.96 -9.25
CA LYS A 614 -21.76 -33.28 -8.92
C LYS A 614 -21.98 -33.67 -7.45
N TYR A 615 -22.29 -32.71 -6.59
CA TYR A 615 -22.53 -32.91 -5.16
C TYR A 615 -24.04 -32.95 -4.86
N PRO A 616 -24.47 -33.62 -3.77
CA PRO A 616 -25.89 -33.66 -3.41
C PRO A 616 -26.42 -32.27 -3.05
N PRO A 617 -27.73 -32.02 -3.24
CA PRO A 617 -28.35 -30.75 -2.88
C PRO A 617 -28.20 -30.43 -1.38
N PRO A 618 -28.21 -29.14 -1.02
CA PRO A 618 -28.13 -28.74 0.37
C PRO A 618 -29.45 -29.11 1.08
N PRO A 619 -29.40 -29.63 2.32
CA PRO A 619 -30.61 -30.03 3.07
C PRO A 619 -31.44 -28.84 3.55
N ARG A 620 -30.91 -27.62 3.44
CA ARG A 620 -31.54 -26.36 3.85
C ARG A 620 -30.93 -25.20 3.08
N ASP A 621 -31.56 -24.03 3.15
CA ASP A 621 -31.01 -22.80 2.61
C ASP A 621 -29.90 -22.24 3.52
N TYR A 622 -28.64 -22.39 3.10
CA TYR A 622 -27.50 -21.89 3.86
C TYR A 622 -27.41 -20.36 3.95
N THR A 623 -28.11 -19.61 3.10
CA THR A 623 -28.15 -18.13 3.22
C THR A 623 -28.88 -17.67 4.49
N THR A 624 -29.64 -18.55 5.14
CA THR A 624 -30.33 -18.29 6.41
C THR A 624 -29.48 -18.58 7.66
N VAL A 625 -28.27 -19.13 7.50
CA VAL A 625 -27.41 -19.46 8.65
C VAL A 625 -26.94 -18.15 9.30
N PRO A 626 -27.27 -17.90 10.58
CA PRO A 626 -26.87 -16.67 11.24
C PRO A 626 -25.37 -16.66 11.54
N VAL A 627 -24.81 -15.46 11.54
CA VAL A 627 -23.45 -15.17 12.01
C VAL A 627 -23.52 -14.09 13.09
N TYR A 628 -22.45 -13.93 13.86
CA TYR A 628 -22.27 -12.81 14.79
C TYR A 628 -23.36 -12.69 15.86
N GLY A 629 -23.86 -13.83 16.36
CA GLY A 629 -24.95 -13.86 17.35
C GLY A 629 -26.32 -13.47 16.81
N GLY A 630 -26.47 -13.35 15.49
CA GLY A 630 -27.74 -13.08 14.83
C GLY A 630 -28.80 -14.17 15.04
N ARG A 631 -30.07 -13.79 14.87
CA ARG A 631 -31.21 -14.69 14.74
C ARG A 631 -31.78 -14.64 13.32
#